data_AF-A0A2Z5TH17-F1
#
_entry.id   AF-A0A2Z5TH17-F1
#
_cell.length_a   1.000
_cell.length_b   1.000
_cell.length_c   1.000
_cell.angle_alpha   90.00
_cell.angle_beta   90.00
_cell.angle_gamma   90.00
#
_symmetry.space_group_name_H-M   'P 1'
#
loop_
_entity.id
_entity.type
_entity.pdbx_description
1 polymer ?
#
loop_
_entity_poly.entity_id
_entity_poly.type
_entity_poly.pdbx_seq_one_letter_code
_entity_poly.pdbx_strand_id
1 'polypeptide(L)'
;MNFIKNNRILFDVLKKICLSSKTTYLFNNQKIISYKIYYNINKNFVKLAFKNIFNIYIKKVNIVNYKIYKKGKFIKFKKAYIFLK
;
A
#
# COMPACT_ATOMS: atom_id res chain seq x y z
N MET A 1 -7.16 -24.25 -10.96
CA MET A 1 -7.49 -22.93 -11.57
C MET A 1 -7.62 -21.77 -10.55
N ASN A 2 -7.18 -21.93 -9.28
CA ASN A 2 -7.28 -20.88 -8.25
C ASN A 2 -5.95 -20.13 -7.96
N PHE A 3 -4.82 -20.64 -8.45
CA PHE A 3 -3.50 -20.02 -8.24
C PHE A 3 -3.36 -18.70 -9.01
N ILE A 4 -3.86 -18.65 -10.26
CA ILE A 4 -3.75 -17.46 -11.12
C ILE A 4 -4.64 -16.32 -10.61
N LYS A 5 -5.83 -16.63 -10.06
CA LYS A 5 -6.71 -15.62 -9.44
C LYS A 5 -6.09 -15.02 -8.19
N ASN A 6 -5.48 -15.84 -7.33
CA ASN A 6 -4.82 -15.34 -6.11
C ASN A 6 -3.61 -14.46 -6.41
N ASN A 7 -2.83 -14.78 -7.44
CA ASN A 7 -1.69 -13.95 -7.86
C ASN A 7 -2.13 -12.62 -8.46
N ARG A 8 -3.20 -12.58 -9.28
CA ARG A 8 -3.75 -11.32 -9.80
C ARG A 8 -4.18 -10.37 -8.67
N ILE A 9 -4.85 -10.90 -7.66
CA ILE A 9 -5.30 -10.11 -6.50
C ILE A 9 -4.10 -9.52 -5.74
N LEU A 10 -2.95 -10.21 -5.69
CA LEU A 10 -1.72 -9.72 -5.05
C LEU A 10 -1.08 -8.55 -5.81
N PHE A 11 -1.11 -8.55 -7.15
CA PHE A 11 -0.64 -7.42 -7.95
C PHE A 11 -1.56 -6.21 -7.83
N ASP A 12 -2.87 -6.43 -7.79
CA ASP A 12 -3.86 -5.36 -7.68
C ASP A 12 -3.83 -4.64 -6.32
N VAL A 13 -3.19 -5.21 -5.30
CA VAL A 13 -3.09 -4.63 -3.95
C VAL A 13 -2.55 -3.21 -3.96
N LEU A 14 -1.51 -3.00 -4.75
CA LEU A 14 -0.71 -1.79 -4.77
C LEU A 14 -1.13 -0.95 -5.97
N LYS A 15 -2.08 -0.03 -5.76
CA LYS A 15 -2.60 0.79 -6.85
C LYS A 15 -1.60 1.82 -7.36
N LYS A 16 -1.03 2.60 -6.43
CA LYS A 16 -0.18 3.75 -6.78
C LYS A 16 0.72 4.13 -5.62
N ILE A 17 1.97 4.45 -5.91
CA ILE A 17 2.86 5.08 -4.94
C ILE A 17 2.38 6.50 -4.60
N CYS A 18 2.40 6.86 -3.32
CA CYS A 18 2.03 8.19 -2.87
C CYS A 18 3.28 9.05 -2.77
N LEU A 19 3.40 10.03 -3.67
CA LEU A 19 4.50 11.00 -3.70
C LEU A 19 4.01 12.34 -3.16
N SER A 20 4.73 12.87 -2.17
CA SER A 20 4.51 14.13 -1.48
C SER A 20 5.78 14.47 -0.70
N SER A 21 6.01 15.74 -0.37
CA SER A 21 7.16 16.17 0.44
C SER A 21 7.33 15.33 1.71
N LYS A 22 6.23 15.08 2.43
CA LYS A 22 6.21 14.22 3.62
C LYS A 22 6.64 12.79 3.34
N THR A 23 6.14 12.17 2.26
CA THR A 23 6.45 10.76 1.96
C THR A 23 7.87 10.61 1.44
N THR A 24 8.39 11.60 0.71
CA THR A 24 9.79 11.65 0.29
C THR A 24 10.71 11.77 1.50
N TYR A 25 10.38 12.65 2.45
CA TYR A 25 11.12 12.75 3.72
C TYR A 25 11.14 11.44 4.49
N LEU A 26 9.98 10.77 4.63
CA LEU A 26 9.88 9.49 5.32
C LEU A 26 10.65 8.37 4.61
N PHE A 27 10.73 8.39 3.28
CA PHE A 27 11.53 7.43 2.53
C PHE A 27 13.02 7.64 2.78
N ASN A 28 13.51 8.88 2.64
CA ASN A 28 14.93 9.19 2.77
C ASN A 28 15.46 8.96 4.19
N ASN A 29 14.67 9.30 5.22
CA ASN A 29 15.15 9.25 6.61
C ASN A 29 14.79 7.97 7.35
N GLN A 30 13.67 7.33 7.01
CA GLN A 30 13.11 6.22 7.79
C GLN A 30 12.90 4.94 6.97
N LYS A 31 13.29 4.94 5.68
CA LYS A 31 13.05 3.83 4.74
C LYS A 31 11.56 3.41 4.70
N ILE A 32 10.66 4.39 4.81
CA ILE A 32 9.22 4.15 4.77
C ILE A 32 8.69 4.50 3.38
N ILE A 33 8.11 3.51 2.70
CA ILE A 33 7.42 3.72 1.43
C ILE A 33 5.93 3.84 1.68
N SER A 34 5.24 4.70 0.94
CA SER A 34 3.80 4.85 1.05
C SER A 34 3.05 4.53 -0.24
N TYR A 35 2.00 3.72 -0.14
CA TYR A 35 1.18 3.26 -1.26
C TYR A 35 -0.30 3.50 -1.00
N LYS A 36 -1.04 3.81 -2.06
CA LYS A 36 -2.49 3.72 -2.09
C LYS A 36 -2.87 2.26 -2.34
N ILE A 37 -3.74 1.71 -1.49
CA ILE A 37 -4.18 0.31 -1.55
C ILE A 37 -5.70 0.23 -1.72
N TYR A 38 -6.22 -0.93 -2.15
CA TYR A 38 -7.67 -1.19 -2.16
C TYR A 38 -8.25 -1.14 -0.74
N TYR A 39 -9.54 -0.78 -0.67
CA TYR A 39 -10.22 -0.56 0.60
C TYR A 39 -10.39 -1.84 1.42
N ASN A 40 -10.48 -3.02 0.80
CA ASN A 40 -10.72 -4.29 1.50
C ASN A 40 -9.42 -5.02 1.90
N ILE A 41 -8.28 -4.34 1.82
CA ILE A 41 -6.98 -4.98 2.04
C ILE A 41 -6.52 -4.88 3.49
N ASN A 42 -6.02 -6.01 3.98
CA ASN A 42 -5.44 -6.19 5.31
C ASN A 42 -3.91 -6.07 5.29
N LYS A 43 -3.32 -5.77 6.46
CA LYS A 43 -1.86 -5.62 6.63
C LYS A 43 -1.07 -6.85 6.18
N ASN A 44 -1.57 -8.05 6.46
CA ASN A 44 -0.92 -9.31 6.08
C ASN A 44 -0.82 -9.47 4.57
N PHE A 45 -1.87 -9.05 3.86
CA PHE A 45 -1.91 -9.14 2.41
C PHE A 45 -0.93 -8.15 1.76
N VAL A 46 -0.78 -6.95 2.32
CA VAL A 46 0.27 -5.99 1.90
C VAL A 46 1.67 -6.56 2.11
N LYS A 47 1.91 -7.24 3.24
CA LYS A 47 3.20 -7.91 3.50
C LYS A 47 3.50 -9.00 2.47
N LEU A 48 2.51 -9.85 2.18
CA LEU A 48 2.64 -10.91 1.18
C LEU A 48 2.87 -10.34 -0.23
N ALA A 49 2.10 -9.32 -0.62
CA ALA A 49 2.26 -8.67 -1.93
C ALA A 49 3.68 -8.11 -2.12
N PHE A 50 4.21 -7.40 -1.13
CA PHE A 50 5.56 -6.85 -1.22
C PHE A 50 6.65 -7.92 -1.21
N LYS A 51 6.48 -8.98 -0.42
CA LYS A 51 7.42 -10.12 -0.42
C LYS A 51 7.43 -10.81 -1.80
N ASN A 52 6.26 -11.00 -2.40
CA ASN A 52 6.15 -11.73 -3.67
C ASN A 52 6.54 -10.87 -4.88
N ILE A 53 6.23 -9.57 -4.88
CA ILE A 53 6.48 -8.67 -6.02
C ILE A 53 7.90 -8.13 -6.01
N PHE A 54 8.40 -7.70 -4.84
CA PHE A 54 9.68 -7.00 -4.74
C PHE A 54 10.78 -7.85 -4.08
N ASN A 55 10.45 -9.02 -3.54
CA ASN A 55 11.37 -9.85 -2.74
C ASN A 55 11.99 -9.10 -1.54
N ILE A 56 11.26 -8.12 -0.98
CA ILE A 56 11.71 -7.30 0.15
C ILE A 56 10.97 -7.70 1.44
N TYR A 57 11.73 -7.82 2.53
CA TYR A 57 11.17 -8.05 3.86
C TYR A 57 10.68 -6.74 4.50
N ILE A 58 9.43 -6.75 4.93
CA ILE A 58 8.79 -5.61 5.60
C ILE A 58 8.85 -5.79 7.12
N LYS A 59 9.35 -4.79 7.83
CA LYS A 59 9.34 -4.74 9.30
C LYS A 59 7.92 -4.52 9.84
N LYS A 60 7.22 -3.50 9.33
CA LYS A 60 5.88 -3.10 9.80
C LYS A 60 5.05 -2.51 8.67
N VAL A 61 3.73 -2.70 8.75
CA VAL A 61 2.77 -2.03 7.86
C VAL A 61 1.74 -1.30 8.70
N ASN A 62 1.63 0.01 8.47
CA ASN A 62 0.55 0.82 9.02
C ASN A 62 -0.43 1.17 7.90
N ILE A 63 -1.73 1.08 8.16
CA ILE A 63 -2.77 1.40 7.19
C ILE A 63 -3.63 2.51 7.78
N VAL A 64 -3.90 3.54 6.98
CA VAL A 64 -4.72 4.69 7.33
C VAL A 64 -5.85 4.82 6.32
N ASN A 65 -7.07 5.02 6.82
CA ASN A 65 -8.24 5.28 6.01
C ASN A 65 -8.33 6.78 5.72
N TYR A 66 -8.45 7.15 4.46
CA TYR A 66 -8.63 8.52 4.01
C TYR A 66 -9.99 8.69 3.35
N LYS A 67 -10.60 9.85 3.58
CA LYS A 67 -11.82 10.32 2.91
C LYS A 67 -11.48 11.68 2.29
N ILE A 68 -11.53 11.78 0.97
CA ILE A 68 -11.31 13.03 0.24
C ILE A 68 -12.63 13.45 -0.40
N TYR A 69 -12.98 14.73 -0.27
CA TYR A 69 -14.07 15.32 -1.03
C TYR A 69 -13.54 15.80 -2.38
N LYS A 70 -14.08 15.29 -3.49
CA LYS A 70 -13.66 15.67 -4.84
C LYS A 70 -14.86 15.61 -5.79
N LYS A 71 -15.09 16.69 -6.56
CA LYS A 71 -16.17 16.80 -7.55
C LYS A 71 -17.56 16.43 -6.99
N GLY A 72 -17.93 17.01 -5.84
CA GLY A 72 -19.24 16.80 -5.22
C GLY A 72 -19.46 15.42 -4.59
N LYS A 73 -18.42 14.56 -4.50
CA LYS A 73 -18.52 13.22 -3.92
C LYS A 73 -17.39 12.93 -2.94
N PHE A 74 -17.69 12.16 -1.91
CA PHE A 74 -16.67 11.63 -1.00
C PHE A 74 -16.05 10.35 -1.56
N ILE A 75 -14.74 10.40 -1.81
CA ILE A 75 -13.95 9.26 -2.26
C ILE A 75 -13.18 8.71 -1.06
N LYS A 76 -13.47 7.46 -0.69
CA LYS A 76 -12.73 6.73 0.34
C LYS A 76 -11.58 5.95 -0.28
N PHE A 77 -10.42 5.96 0.36
CA PHE A 77 -9.30 5.07 0.01
C PHE A 77 -8.45 4.75 1.23
N LYS A 78 -7.63 3.71 1.11
CA LYS A 78 -6.65 3.35 2.13
C LYS A 78 -5.25 3.71 1.66
N LYS A 79 -4.43 4.20 2.59
CA LYS A 79 -3.00 4.44 2.39
C LYS A 79 -2.21 3.54 3.33
N ALA A 80 -1.28 2.78 2.79
CA ALA A 80 -0.34 1.96 3.54
C ALA A 80 1.00 2.69 3.67
N TYR A 81 1.58 2.69 4.87
CA TYR A 81 2.95 3.05 5.16
C TYR A 81 3.71 1.75 5.46
N ILE A 82 4.65 1.41 4.59
CA ILE A 82 5.44 0.19 4.62
C ILE A 82 6.83 0.54 5.15
N PHE A 83 7.17 -0.03 6.30
CA PHE A 83 8.48 0.13 6.92
C PHE A 83 9.38 -0.99 6.41
N LEU A 84 10.37 -0.63 5.58
CA LEU A 84 11.33 -1.59 5.07
C LEU A 84 12.31 -2.00 6.18
N LYS A 85 12.86 -3.21 6.06
CA LYS A 85 13.96 -3.68 6.91
C LYS A 85 15.31 -3.16 6.39
#